data_AF-A0AB73KI97-F1
#
_entry.id   AF-A0AB73KI97-F1
#
_cell.length_a   1.000
_cell.length_b   1.000
_cell.length_c   1.000
_cell.angle_alpha   90.00
_cell.angle_beta   90.00
_cell.angle_gamma   90.00
#
_symmetry.space_group_name_H-M   'P 1'
#
loop_
_entity.id
_entity.type
_entity.pdbx_description
1 polymer ?
#
loop_
_entity_poly.entity_id
_entity_poly.type
_entity_poly.pdbx_seq_one_letter_code
_entity_poly.pdbx_strand_id
1 'polypeptide(L)'
;MPSEPAADHASIADVVARYRLRLPEPRMHRVALRFDSEEWNDVVRAASDCERKRGGFVAAAAVAASGADCPADHVTDQLMERNITAARIGGTFNQLVHRLNSGGALTDHADALLRRFAEAVAQVDDAVTNLGATNTVDIPTPVDIGVCHRHRPQGPREHRVSPRFSDHEWAGITTTAQHFGIEPGAYVATTALLAARSDNPRAAIADTRAQLEELMEANRLLAALANNAAQLQRHLPPRHPLNGQARKLLEHLGEALNRIDATAAALAGGERP
;
A
#
# COMPACT_ATOMS: atom_id res chain seq x y z
N MET A 1 30.43 -33.66 -14.23
CA MET A 1 28.99 -33.33 -14.25
C MET A 1 28.70 -32.47 -13.03
N PRO A 2 28.76 -31.13 -13.14
CA PRO A 2 28.36 -30.27 -12.03
C PRO A 2 26.82 -30.21 -11.97
N SER A 3 26.30 -30.56 -10.80
CA SER A 3 24.89 -30.56 -10.44
C SER A 3 24.34 -29.13 -10.44
N GLU A 4 23.19 -28.90 -11.08
CA GLU A 4 22.40 -27.66 -10.94
C GLU A 4 21.98 -27.45 -9.48
N PRO A 5 22.02 -26.22 -8.94
CA PRO A 5 21.39 -25.93 -7.66
C PRO A 5 19.88 -25.94 -7.82
N ALA A 6 19.21 -26.77 -7.01
CA ALA A 6 17.76 -26.82 -6.89
C ALA A 6 17.23 -25.42 -6.56
N ALA A 7 16.41 -24.88 -7.46
CA ALA A 7 15.68 -23.65 -7.22
C ALA A 7 14.73 -23.86 -6.04
N ASP A 8 14.96 -23.10 -4.98
CA ASP A 8 14.16 -23.08 -3.76
C ASP A 8 12.79 -22.48 -4.10
N HIS A 9 11.86 -23.34 -4.55
CA HIS A 9 10.50 -22.94 -4.83
C HIS A 9 9.76 -22.77 -3.50
N ALA A 10 9.69 -21.53 -3.03
CA ALA A 10 8.79 -21.15 -1.94
C ALA A 10 7.41 -21.74 -2.21
N SER A 11 6.95 -22.62 -1.31
CA SER A 11 5.71 -23.36 -1.48
C SER A 11 4.53 -22.40 -1.47
N ILE A 12 3.43 -22.73 -2.15
CA ILE A 12 2.14 -22.03 -1.97
C ILE A 12 1.74 -22.01 -0.49
N ALA A 13 2.19 -22.97 0.31
CA ALA A 13 2.05 -22.95 1.76
C ALA A 13 2.92 -21.89 2.46
N ASP A 14 4.11 -21.57 1.96
CA ASP A 14 4.98 -20.49 2.48
C ASP A 14 4.43 -19.12 2.10
N VAL A 15 3.87 -19.01 0.89
CA VAL A 15 3.14 -17.82 0.45
C VAL A 15 1.86 -17.66 1.29
N VAL A 16 1.04 -18.71 1.45
CA VAL A 16 -0.18 -18.67 2.28
C VAL A 16 0.13 -18.50 3.78
N ALA A 17 1.29 -18.94 4.26
CA ALA A 17 1.75 -18.69 5.63
C ALA A 17 2.12 -17.22 5.84
N ARG A 18 2.68 -16.52 4.83
CA ARG A 18 2.84 -15.06 4.86
C ARG A 18 1.49 -14.32 4.88
N TYR A 19 0.44 -14.91 4.33
CA TYR A 19 -0.94 -14.36 4.29
C TYR A 19 -1.81 -14.66 5.53
N ARG A 20 -1.28 -15.27 6.59
CA ARG A 20 -2.02 -15.55 7.84
C ARG A 20 -1.48 -14.82 9.07
N LEU A 21 -0.95 -13.61 8.90
CA LEU A 21 -0.69 -12.72 10.03
C LEU A 21 -1.99 -12.08 10.51
N ARG A 22 -2.81 -12.85 11.24
CA ARG A 22 -3.35 -12.27 12.48
C ARG A 22 -2.12 -12.02 13.34
N LEU A 23 -1.61 -10.79 13.39
CA LEU A 23 -0.61 -10.42 14.40
C LEU A 23 -1.27 -10.63 15.77
N PRO A 24 -0.91 -11.67 16.53
CA PRO A 24 -1.41 -11.89 17.87
C PRO A 24 -0.38 -11.31 18.84
N GLU A 25 0.18 -10.14 18.54
CA GLU A 25 1.00 -9.45 19.53
C GLU A 25 0.06 -8.86 20.57
N PRO A 26 0.15 -9.28 21.84
CA PRO A 26 -0.69 -8.73 22.89
C PRO A 26 -0.39 -7.23 23.02
N ARG A 27 -1.42 -6.40 22.78
CA ARG A 27 -1.31 -4.95 22.90
C ARG A 27 -1.37 -4.53 24.37
N MET A 28 -0.22 -4.63 25.03
CA MET A 28 -0.06 -4.42 26.47
C MET A 28 0.06 -2.94 26.84
N HIS A 29 0.62 -2.10 25.96
CA HIS A 29 0.87 -0.69 26.25
C HIS A 29 -0.41 0.12 26.10
N ARG A 30 -0.94 0.63 27.21
CA ARG A 30 -2.13 1.48 27.23
C ARG A 30 -1.74 2.93 27.50
N VAL A 31 -2.14 3.83 26.61
CA VAL A 31 -1.95 5.26 26.81
C VAL A 31 -3.29 5.91 27.14
N ALA A 32 -3.40 6.58 28.28
CA ALA A 32 -4.62 7.27 28.66
C ALA A 32 -4.55 8.74 28.19
N LEU A 33 -5.24 9.04 27.10
CA LEU A 33 -5.29 10.38 26.53
C LEU A 33 -6.55 11.10 26.98
N ARG A 34 -6.45 12.43 27.05
CA ARG A 34 -7.60 13.29 27.23
C ARG A 34 -7.61 14.40 26.18
N PHE A 35 -8.80 14.70 25.70
CA PHE A 35 -9.09 15.76 24.75
C PHE A 35 -10.12 16.72 25.35
N ASP A 36 -10.03 17.99 24.98
CA ASP A 36 -11.17 18.91 25.16
C ASP A 36 -12.27 18.64 24.11
N SER A 37 -13.37 19.39 24.17
CA SER A 37 -14.52 19.17 23.28
C SER A 37 -14.25 19.46 21.80
N GLU A 38 -13.40 20.42 21.47
CA GLU A 38 -13.05 20.76 20.08
C GLU A 38 -12.13 19.68 19.50
N GLU A 39 -11.03 19.40 20.19
CA GLU A 39 -10.11 18.29 19.90
C GLU A 39 -10.87 16.96 19.76
N TRP A 40 -11.86 16.72 20.62
CA TRP A 40 -12.66 15.50 20.59
C TRP A 40 -13.61 15.44 19.39
N ASN A 41 -14.24 16.55 19.03
CA ASN A 41 -15.11 16.59 17.86
C ASN A 41 -14.33 16.34 16.56
N ASP A 42 -13.11 16.88 16.45
CA ASP A 42 -12.20 16.58 15.33
C ASP A 42 -11.92 15.08 15.23
N VAL A 43 -11.52 14.46 16.36
CA VAL A 43 -11.24 13.01 16.41
C VAL A 43 -12.47 12.17 16.12
N VAL A 44 -13.65 12.55 16.61
CA VAL A 44 -14.90 11.82 16.35
C VAL A 44 -15.27 11.88 14.87
N ARG A 45 -15.19 13.06 14.25
CA ARG A 45 -15.45 13.25 12.81
C ARG A 45 -14.50 12.41 11.97
N ALA A 46 -13.20 12.58 12.18
CA ALA A 46 -12.18 11.86 11.41
C ALA A 46 -12.26 10.33 11.60
N ALA A 47 -12.53 9.85 12.82
CA ALA A 47 -12.73 8.43 13.05
C ALA A 47 -13.96 7.87 12.31
N SER A 48 -15.05 8.65 12.23
CA SER A 48 -16.23 8.28 11.45
C SER A 48 -15.93 8.22 9.95
N ASP A 49 -15.24 9.23 9.42
CA ASP A 49 -14.84 9.31 8.01
C ASP A 49 -13.89 8.16 7.60
N CYS A 50 -13.09 7.68 8.55
CA CYS A 50 -12.20 6.54 8.38
C CYS A 50 -12.86 5.18 8.69
N GLU A 51 -14.15 5.14 9.05
CA GLU A 51 -14.88 3.93 9.47
C GLU A 51 -14.22 3.18 10.64
N ARG A 52 -13.53 3.90 11.54
CA ARG A 52 -12.79 3.34 12.68
C ARG A 52 -13.42 3.73 14.02
N LYS A 53 -13.23 2.88 15.04
CA LYS A 53 -13.47 3.30 16.42
C LYS A 53 -12.46 4.39 16.80
N ARG A 54 -12.87 5.35 17.62
CA ARG A 54 -12.05 6.50 18.09
C ARG A 54 -10.66 6.07 18.58
N GLY A 55 -10.59 5.05 19.43
CA GLY A 55 -9.31 4.52 19.92
C GLY A 55 -8.47 3.82 18.85
N GLY A 56 -9.10 3.25 17.83
CA GLY A 56 -8.41 2.67 16.67
C GLY A 56 -7.87 3.74 15.72
N PHE A 57 -8.61 4.83 15.51
CA PHE A 57 -8.13 6.00 14.74
C PHE A 57 -6.90 6.64 15.41
N VAL A 58 -7.01 6.92 16.72
CA VAL A 58 -5.90 7.52 17.50
C VAL A 58 -4.66 6.63 17.50
N ALA A 59 -4.84 5.31 17.61
CA ALA A 59 -3.74 4.37 17.51
C ALA A 59 -3.10 4.41 16.11
N ALA A 60 -3.90 4.30 15.05
CA ALA A 60 -3.42 4.31 13.66
C ALA A 60 -2.67 5.61 13.33
N ALA A 61 -3.17 6.77 13.77
CA ALA A 61 -2.49 8.05 13.55
C ALA A 61 -1.14 8.13 14.26
N ALA A 62 -1.04 7.62 15.49
CA ALA A 62 0.23 7.60 16.21
C ALA A 62 1.24 6.63 15.62
N VAL A 63 0.78 5.50 15.10
CA VAL A 63 1.67 4.52 14.50
C VAL A 63 2.11 4.92 13.08
N ALA A 64 1.19 5.43 12.26
CA ALA A 64 1.53 5.97 10.94
C ALA A 64 2.56 7.11 11.06
N ALA A 65 2.37 8.03 12.02
CA ALA A 65 3.31 9.12 12.23
C ALA A 65 4.66 8.66 12.81
N SER A 66 4.71 7.59 13.61
CA SER A 66 5.97 7.06 14.16
C SER A 66 6.73 6.15 13.19
N GLY A 67 6.11 5.76 12.07
CA GLY A 67 6.66 4.75 11.16
C GLY A 67 6.77 3.36 11.81
N ALA A 68 6.00 3.08 12.86
CA ALA A 68 6.15 1.88 13.69
C ALA A 68 5.21 0.71 13.33
N ASP A 69 4.36 0.80 12.29
CA ASP A 69 3.58 -0.32 11.76
C ASP A 69 3.99 -0.67 10.32
N CYS A 70 4.22 -1.97 10.11
CA CYS A 70 3.50 -2.77 9.11
C CYS A 70 2.47 -3.61 9.89
N PRO A 71 1.22 -3.90 9.43
CA PRO A 71 0.75 -3.96 8.03
C PRO A 71 -0.58 -3.21 7.71
N ALA A 72 -0.57 -2.45 6.61
CA ALA A 72 -1.49 -2.51 5.46
C ALA A 72 -2.92 -3.05 5.69
N ASP A 73 -3.94 -2.19 5.77
CA ASP A 73 -5.26 -2.62 6.26
C ASP A 73 -6.46 -2.33 5.32
N HIS A 74 -6.26 -1.83 4.10
CA HIS A 74 -7.33 -1.90 3.07
C HIS A 74 -6.89 -1.64 1.62
N VAL A 75 -6.20 -0.52 1.35
CA VAL A 75 -5.82 -0.14 -0.03
C VAL A 75 -4.68 -1.01 -0.53
N THR A 76 -3.72 -1.27 0.35
CA THR A 76 -2.64 -2.23 0.13
C THR A 76 -3.18 -3.65 -0.07
N ASP A 77 -4.22 -4.07 0.68
CA ASP A 77 -4.87 -5.38 0.48
C ASP A 77 -5.55 -5.48 -0.90
N GLN A 78 -6.19 -4.41 -1.36
CA GLN A 78 -6.75 -4.37 -2.71
C GLN A 78 -5.65 -4.51 -3.76
N LEU A 79 -4.57 -3.73 -3.65
CA LEU A 79 -3.43 -3.81 -4.58
C LEU A 79 -2.78 -5.21 -4.56
N MET A 80 -2.60 -5.78 -3.37
CA MET A 80 -2.10 -7.13 -3.16
C MET A 80 -2.99 -8.20 -3.81
N GLU A 81 -4.31 -8.13 -3.63
CA GLU A 81 -5.26 -9.04 -4.28
C GLU A 81 -5.20 -8.94 -5.81
N ARG A 82 -5.10 -7.70 -6.34
CA ARG A 82 -4.93 -7.46 -7.77
C ARG A 82 -3.58 -8.00 -8.27
N ASN A 83 -2.50 -7.82 -7.51
CA ASN A 83 -1.16 -8.35 -7.80
C ASN A 83 -1.18 -9.89 -7.87
N ILE A 84 -1.83 -10.58 -6.92
CA ILE A 84 -2.00 -12.05 -6.96
C ILE A 84 -2.72 -12.48 -8.24
N THR A 85 -3.78 -11.77 -8.61
CA THR A 85 -4.58 -12.08 -9.81
C THR A 85 -3.73 -11.89 -11.08
N ALA A 86 -2.99 -10.78 -11.16
CA ALA A 86 -2.07 -10.50 -12.27
C ALA A 86 -0.95 -11.54 -12.37
N ALA A 87 -0.36 -11.96 -11.25
CA ALA A 87 0.68 -12.98 -11.21
C ALA A 87 0.19 -14.34 -11.75
N ARG A 88 -1.03 -14.77 -11.37
CA ARG A 88 -1.65 -16.01 -11.85
C ARG A 88 -1.89 -15.98 -13.37
N ILE A 89 -2.37 -14.86 -13.88
CA ILE A 89 -2.60 -14.67 -15.32
C ILE A 89 -1.26 -14.61 -16.08
N GLY A 90 -0.27 -13.92 -15.53
CA GLY A 90 1.09 -13.88 -16.04
C GLY A 90 1.72 -15.26 -16.17
N GLY A 91 1.55 -16.14 -15.17
CA GLY A 91 2.01 -17.53 -15.25
C GLY A 91 1.37 -18.31 -16.39
N THR A 92 0.05 -18.17 -16.57
CA THR A 92 -0.68 -18.81 -17.68
C THR A 92 -0.20 -18.29 -19.04
N PHE A 93 0.07 -16.99 -19.13
CA PHE A 93 0.54 -16.35 -20.35
C PHE A 93 2.00 -16.72 -20.66
N ASN A 94 2.86 -16.85 -19.65
CA ASN A 94 4.23 -17.30 -19.82
C ASN A 94 4.28 -18.73 -20.40
N GLN A 95 3.39 -19.62 -19.98
CA GLN A 95 3.27 -20.96 -20.56
C GLN A 95 2.86 -20.92 -22.05
N LEU A 96 1.97 -20.01 -22.43
CA LEU A 96 1.61 -19.78 -23.84
C LEU A 96 2.84 -19.34 -24.64
N VAL A 97 3.59 -18.36 -24.14
CA VAL A 97 4.81 -17.87 -24.78
C VAL A 97 5.87 -18.95 -24.91
N HIS A 98 6.10 -19.75 -23.86
CA HIS A 98 7.03 -20.89 -23.94
C HIS A 98 6.62 -21.92 -25.00
N ARG A 99 5.32 -22.19 -25.15
CA ARG A 99 4.81 -23.07 -26.20
C ARG A 99 5.07 -22.51 -27.60
N LEU A 100 4.93 -21.19 -27.79
CA LEU A 100 5.24 -20.54 -29.07
C LEU A 100 6.74 -20.58 -29.35
N ASN A 101 7.57 -20.36 -28.32
CA ASN A 101 9.02 -20.47 -28.42
C ASN A 101 9.50 -21.88 -28.81
N SER A 102 8.78 -22.93 -28.40
CA SER A 102 9.08 -24.31 -28.80
C SER A 102 8.50 -24.69 -30.17
N GLY A 103 8.00 -23.72 -30.96
CA GLY A 103 7.43 -23.95 -32.29
C GLY A 103 5.99 -24.47 -32.28
N GLY A 104 5.32 -24.44 -31.13
CA GLY A 104 3.91 -24.81 -31.01
C GLY A 104 2.96 -23.78 -31.64
N ALA A 105 1.75 -24.23 -31.98
CA ALA A 105 0.72 -23.36 -32.53
C ALA A 105 0.04 -22.51 -31.44
N LEU A 106 -0.50 -21.36 -31.87
CA LEU A 106 -1.39 -20.53 -31.05
C LEU A 106 -2.66 -21.32 -30.72
N THR A 107 -3.14 -21.21 -29.48
CA THR A 107 -4.39 -21.86 -29.09
C THR A 107 -5.61 -21.01 -29.45
N ASP A 108 -6.76 -21.65 -29.67
CA ASP A 108 -8.04 -20.97 -29.93
C ASP A 108 -8.46 -20.02 -28.79
N HIS A 109 -7.89 -20.21 -27.59
CA HIS A 109 -8.17 -19.42 -26.38
C HIS A 109 -7.19 -18.25 -26.18
N ALA A 110 -6.25 -18.00 -27.10
CA ALA A 110 -5.25 -16.94 -26.96
C ALA A 110 -5.87 -15.53 -26.88
N ASP A 111 -6.95 -15.28 -27.64
CA ASP A 111 -7.72 -14.03 -27.58
C ASP A 111 -8.37 -13.83 -26.20
N ALA A 112 -8.98 -14.89 -25.65
CA ALA A 112 -9.57 -14.85 -24.31
C ALA A 112 -8.52 -14.63 -23.22
N LEU A 113 -7.33 -15.23 -23.36
CA LEU A 113 -6.20 -15.02 -22.45
C LEU A 113 -5.70 -13.58 -22.50
N LEU A 114 -5.53 -13.00 -23.69
CA LEU A 114 -5.14 -11.60 -23.86
C LEU A 114 -6.16 -10.63 -23.25
N ARG A 115 -7.46 -10.92 -23.38
CA ARG A 115 -8.51 -10.10 -22.77
C ARG A 115 -8.45 -10.13 -21.23
N ARG A 116 -8.35 -11.31 -20.63
CA ARG A 116 -8.21 -11.47 -19.17
C ARG A 116 -6.93 -10.81 -18.65
N PHE A 117 -5.88 -10.83 -19.46
CA PHE A 117 -4.63 -10.14 -19.17
C PHE A 117 -4.83 -8.62 -19.16
N ALA A 118 -5.45 -8.06 -20.18
CA ALA A 118 -5.76 -6.63 -20.23
C ALA A 118 -6.65 -6.19 -19.05
N GLU A 119 -7.65 -6.99 -18.69
CA GLU A 119 -8.50 -6.75 -17.52
C GLU A 119 -7.69 -6.75 -16.21
N ALA A 120 -6.74 -7.66 -16.04
CA ALA A 120 -5.90 -7.72 -14.85
C ALA A 120 -4.97 -6.51 -14.73
N VAL A 121 -4.38 -6.08 -15.84
CA VAL A 121 -3.56 -4.87 -15.90
C VAL A 121 -4.39 -3.65 -15.54
N ALA A 122 -5.58 -3.50 -16.13
CA ALA A 122 -6.49 -2.40 -15.81
C ALA A 122 -6.88 -2.37 -14.33
N GLN A 123 -7.13 -3.54 -13.73
CA GLN A 123 -7.46 -3.63 -12.31
C GLN A 123 -6.30 -3.24 -11.38
N VAL A 124 -5.05 -3.61 -11.71
CA VAL A 124 -3.87 -3.16 -10.96
C VAL A 124 -3.69 -1.65 -11.11
N ASP A 125 -3.86 -1.14 -12.33
CA ASP A 125 -3.73 0.26 -12.68
C ASP A 125 -4.76 1.16 -11.97
N ASP A 126 -6.03 0.72 -11.89
CA ASP A 126 -7.07 1.39 -11.11
C ASP A 126 -6.72 1.41 -9.61
N ALA A 127 -6.18 0.31 -9.07
CA ALA A 127 -5.76 0.23 -7.68
C ALA A 127 -4.59 1.17 -7.36
N VAL A 128 -3.60 1.29 -8.27
CA VAL A 128 -2.49 2.24 -8.17
C VAL A 128 -2.99 3.68 -8.23
N THR A 129 -3.94 3.97 -9.13
CA THR A 129 -4.54 5.30 -9.26
C THR A 129 -5.27 5.71 -7.97
N ASN A 130 -6.04 4.80 -7.40
CA ASN A 130 -6.72 5.02 -6.13
C ASN A 130 -5.71 5.22 -4.98
N LEU A 131 -4.61 4.47 -4.97
CA LEU A 131 -3.55 4.61 -3.98
C LEU A 131 -2.88 6.00 -4.06
N GLY A 132 -2.55 6.48 -5.26
CA GLY A 132 -1.98 7.81 -5.47
C GLY A 132 -2.90 8.94 -5.02
N ALA A 133 -4.21 8.83 -5.28
CA ALA A 133 -5.21 9.80 -4.81
C ALA A 133 -5.34 9.82 -3.28
N THR A 134 -5.07 8.70 -2.61
CA THR A 134 -5.15 8.62 -1.14
C THR A 134 -3.90 9.07 -0.39
N ASN A 135 -2.78 9.36 -1.04
CA ASN A 135 -1.50 9.53 -0.33
C ASN A 135 -0.87 10.93 -0.37
N THR A 136 -1.54 11.92 -0.95
CA THR A 136 -1.05 13.31 -0.99
C THR A 136 -1.19 14.06 0.35
N VAL A 137 -1.18 13.39 1.50
CA VAL A 137 -1.38 14.05 2.81
C VAL A 137 -0.08 14.18 3.60
N ASP A 138 0.16 15.42 4.04
CA ASP A 138 1.35 15.91 4.73
C ASP A 138 1.73 15.04 5.94
N ILE A 139 2.95 14.49 5.90
CA ILE A 139 3.61 13.94 7.08
C ILE A 139 3.79 15.09 8.07
N PRO A 140 3.35 14.96 9.33
CA PRO A 140 3.45 16.05 10.30
C PRO A 140 4.91 16.42 10.55
N THR A 141 5.26 17.69 10.31
CA THR A 141 6.62 18.22 10.51
C THR A 141 6.89 18.51 12.01
N PRO A 142 8.15 18.68 12.43
CA PRO A 142 8.46 19.14 13.79
C PRO A 142 7.76 20.46 14.16
N VAL A 143 7.49 21.31 13.17
CA VAL A 143 6.77 22.57 13.36
C VAL A 143 5.29 22.28 13.64
N ASP A 144 4.66 21.38 12.89
CA ASP A 144 3.25 21.01 13.07
C ASP A 144 3.02 20.34 14.43
N ILE A 145 3.91 19.43 14.80
CA ILE A 145 3.91 18.79 16.12
C ILE A 145 4.10 19.85 17.21
N GLY A 146 5.05 20.77 17.01
CA GLY A 146 5.31 21.86 17.95
C GLY A 146 4.14 22.83 18.12
N VAL A 147 3.41 23.15 17.05
CA VAL A 147 2.27 24.07 17.06
C VAL A 147 1.05 23.40 17.71
N CYS A 148 0.70 22.18 17.29
CA CYS A 148 -0.41 21.45 17.90
C CYS A 148 -0.14 21.10 19.36
N HIS A 149 1.09 20.73 19.73
CA HIS A 149 1.44 20.46 21.13
C HIS A 149 1.39 21.72 22.00
N ARG A 150 1.81 22.88 21.47
CA ARG A 150 1.80 24.16 22.20
C ARG A 150 0.42 24.80 22.27
N HIS A 151 -0.53 24.38 21.43
CA HIS A 151 -1.91 24.80 21.53
C HIS A 151 -2.54 24.16 22.78
N ARG A 152 -2.41 24.83 23.92
CA ARG A 152 -3.03 24.45 25.19
C ARG A 152 -4.33 25.24 25.36
N PRO A 153 -5.50 24.66 25.04
CA PRO A 153 -6.76 25.33 25.31
C PRO A 153 -6.99 25.46 26.82
N GLN A 154 -7.65 26.54 27.20
CA GLN A 154 -7.84 26.96 28.59
C GLN A 154 -9.07 26.28 29.26
N GLY A 155 -9.41 25.05 28.86
CA GLY A 155 -10.60 24.32 29.31
C GLY A 155 -10.32 22.93 29.89
N PRO A 156 -11.28 22.31 30.61
CA PRO A 156 -11.14 20.96 31.15
C PRO A 156 -11.10 19.91 30.04
N ARG A 157 -10.16 18.97 30.11
CA ARG A 157 -10.10 17.80 29.21
C ARG A 157 -10.95 16.66 29.77
N GLU A 158 -12.19 16.63 29.33
CA GLU A 158 -13.23 15.73 29.84
C GLU A 158 -13.29 14.40 29.06
N HIS A 159 -12.98 14.44 27.76
CA HIS A 159 -13.10 13.29 26.90
C HIS A 159 -11.86 12.41 26.98
N ARG A 160 -12.06 11.10 27.13
CA ARG A 160 -10.97 10.12 27.31
C ARG A 160 -10.97 9.07 26.23
N VAL A 161 -9.78 8.71 25.79
CA VAL A 161 -9.55 7.53 24.96
C VAL A 161 -8.35 6.76 25.50
N SER A 162 -8.33 5.46 25.25
CA SER A 162 -7.23 4.59 25.65
C SER A 162 -6.81 3.67 24.52
N PRO A 163 -6.06 4.17 23.52
CA PRO A 163 -5.44 3.32 22.52
C PRO A 163 -4.50 2.31 23.20
N ARG A 164 -4.34 1.17 22.54
CA ARG A 164 -3.45 0.09 22.96
C ARG A 164 -2.46 -0.20 21.86
N PHE A 165 -1.21 -0.38 22.25
CA PHE A 165 -0.09 -0.60 21.35
C PHE A 165 0.63 -1.92 21.64
N SER A 166 1.17 -2.56 20.60
CA SER A 166 2.14 -3.66 20.75
C SER A 166 3.51 -3.14 21.23
N ASP A 167 4.43 -4.05 21.57
CA ASP A 167 5.79 -3.67 21.97
C ASP A 167 6.53 -2.95 20.84
N HIS A 168 6.34 -3.39 19.59
CA HIS A 168 6.94 -2.79 18.42
C HIS A 168 6.38 -1.39 18.12
N GLU A 169 5.05 -1.27 18.05
CA GLU A 169 4.34 0.01 17.86
C GLU A 169 4.79 1.03 18.93
N TRP A 170 4.88 0.59 20.19
CA TRP A 170 5.27 1.43 21.32
C TRP A 170 6.73 1.86 21.30
N ALA A 171 7.65 0.97 20.88
CA ALA A 171 9.06 1.30 20.74
C ALA A 171 9.30 2.39 19.68
N GLY A 172 8.63 2.30 18.52
CA GLY A 172 8.72 3.32 17.48
C GLY A 172 8.09 4.65 17.89
N ILE A 173 6.93 4.63 18.56
CA ILE A 173 6.31 5.82 19.16
C ILE A 173 7.27 6.48 20.15
N THR A 174 7.90 5.70 21.03
CA THR A 174 8.80 6.22 22.07
C THR A 174 10.06 6.83 21.45
N THR A 175 10.67 6.16 20.47
CA THR A 175 11.86 6.65 19.75
C THR A 175 11.57 7.97 19.05
N THR A 176 10.41 8.06 18.39
CA THR A 176 10.01 9.24 17.65
C THR A 176 9.64 10.39 18.59
N ALA A 177 8.92 10.11 19.67
CA ALA A 177 8.63 11.11 20.70
C ALA A 177 9.91 11.70 21.32
N GLN A 178 10.92 10.86 21.56
CA GLN A 178 12.25 11.32 22.01
C GLN A 178 12.93 12.22 20.97
N HIS A 179 12.85 11.87 19.68
CA HIS A 179 13.38 12.69 18.60
C HIS A 179 12.74 14.10 18.57
N PHE A 180 11.44 14.18 18.82
CA PHE A 180 10.71 15.46 18.92
C PHE A 180 10.80 16.13 20.29
N GLY A 181 11.46 15.51 21.28
CA GLY A 181 11.62 16.06 22.63
C GLY A 181 10.31 16.18 23.42
N ILE A 182 9.31 15.33 23.13
CA ILE A 182 8.02 15.32 23.82
C ILE A 182 7.71 13.96 24.46
N GLU A 183 6.77 13.93 25.41
CA GLU A 183 6.35 12.68 26.02
C GLU A 183 5.59 11.79 25.01
N PRO A 184 5.73 10.45 25.06
CA PRO A 184 5.02 9.54 24.16
C PRO A 184 3.50 9.74 24.16
N GLY A 185 2.89 10.04 25.31
CA GLY A 185 1.46 10.35 25.40
C GLY A 185 1.09 11.66 24.69
N ALA A 186 1.95 12.68 24.79
CA ALA A 186 1.77 13.94 24.07
C ALA A 186 1.97 13.76 22.56
N TYR A 187 2.93 12.93 22.15
CA TYR A 187 3.14 12.56 20.75
C TYR A 187 1.89 11.91 20.16
N VAL A 188 1.37 10.85 20.79
CA VAL A 188 0.16 10.14 20.34
C VAL A 188 -1.05 11.07 20.23
N ALA A 189 -1.24 11.98 21.20
CA ALA A 189 -2.33 12.96 21.13
C ALA A 189 -2.16 13.93 19.96
N THR A 190 -0.93 14.41 19.76
CA THR A 190 -0.61 15.43 18.75
C THR A 190 -0.77 14.87 17.34
N THR A 191 -0.24 13.67 17.09
CA THR A 191 -0.36 13.02 15.78
C THR A 191 -1.81 12.65 15.46
N ALA A 192 -2.60 12.24 16.45
CA ALA A 192 -4.02 12.01 16.28
C ALA A 192 -4.79 13.30 15.90
N LEU A 193 -4.44 14.43 16.51
CA LEU A 193 -5.06 15.72 16.18
C LEU A 193 -4.64 16.22 14.79
N LEU A 194 -3.36 16.06 14.44
CA LEU A 194 -2.86 16.42 13.12
C LEU A 194 -3.53 15.57 12.02
N ALA A 195 -3.65 14.26 12.23
CA ALA A 195 -4.39 13.39 11.32
C ALA A 195 -5.87 13.79 11.24
N ALA A 196 -6.52 14.08 12.37
CA ALA A 196 -7.94 14.46 12.39
C ALA A 196 -8.24 15.81 11.72
N ARG A 197 -7.27 16.72 11.74
CA ARG A 197 -7.36 18.06 11.14
C ARG A 197 -6.85 18.14 9.71
N SER A 198 -6.24 17.06 9.21
CA SER A 198 -5.81 16.97 7.81
C SER A 198 -7.00 16.99 6.86
N ASP A 199 -6.78 17.45 5.63
CA ASP A 199 -7.80 17.48 4.58
C ASP A 199 -8.30 16.07 4.20
N ASN A 200 -7.47 15.05 4.43
CA ASN A 200 -7.83 13.65 4.25
C ASN A 200 -7.28 12.79 5.41
N PRO A 201 -8.06 12.62 6.49
CA PRO A 201 -7.65 11.85 7.66
C PRO A 201 -7.35 10.37 7.38
N ARG A 202 -7.93 9.81 6.31
CA ARG A 202 -7.71 8.42 5.91
C ARG A 202 -6.31 8.21 5.36
N ALA A 203 -5.80 9.19 4.62
CA ALA A 203 -4.43 9.22 4.12
C ALA A 203 -3.39 9.37 5.24
N ALA A 204 -3.67 10.27 6.20
CA ALA A 204 -2.76 10.59 7.30
C ALA A 204 -2.46 9.39 8.23
N ILE A 205 -3.28 8.35 8.18
CA ILE A 205 -3.13 7.13 8.98
C ILE A 205 -2.75 5.90 8.14
N ALA A 206 -2.36 6.08 6.87
CA ALA A 206 -2.03 5.00 5.95
C ALA A 206 -0.58 4.51 6.09
N ASP A 207 -0.35 3.20 5.85
CA ASP A 207 0.97 2.54 5.93
C ASP A 207 1.77 2.75 4.62
N THR A 208 2.53 3.84 4.56
CA THR A 208 3.33 4.23 3.37
C THR A 208 4.35 3.17 2.96
N ARG A 209 4.92 2.41 3.90
CA ARG A 209 5.95 1.42 3.60
C ARG A 209 5.34 0.20 2.91
N ALA A 210 4.26 -0.34 3.45
CA ALA A 210 3.61 -1.48 2.81
C ALA A 210 2.98 -1.09 1.46
N GLN A 211 2.51 0.16 1.32
CA GLN A 211 2.09 0.69 0.03
C GLN A 211 3.24 0.73 -0.99
N LEU A 212 4.43 1.18 -0.60
CA LEU A 212 5.63 1.14 -1.46
C LEU A 212 6.03 -0.29 -1.83
N GLU A 213 6.01 -1.22 -0.87
CA GLU A 213 6.35 -2.62 -1.13
C GLU A 213 5.38 -3.27 -2.14
N GLU A 214 4.07 -3.04 -2.01
CA GLU A 214 3.09 -3.52 -2.99
C GLU A 214 3.17 -2.81 -4.35
N LEU A 215 3.55 -1.54 -4.39
CA LEU A 215 3.83 -0.84 -5.64
C LEU A 215 5.06 -1.41 -6.35
N MET A 216 6.13 -1.74 -5.61
CA MET A 216 7.31 -2.37 -6.18
C MET A 216 6.99 -3.77 -6.71
N GLU A 217 6.14 -4.53 -6.02
CA GLU A 217 5.65 -5.82 -6.50
C GLU A 217 4.78 -5.67 -7.75
N ALA A 218 3.87 -4.69 -7.78
CA ALA A 218 3.08 -4.36 -8.97
C ALA A 218 3.99 -4.00 -10.16
N ASN A 219 5.03 -3.17 -9.95
CA ASN A 219 6.00 -2.81 -10.98
C ASN A 219 6.70 -4.06 -11.55
N ARG A 220 7.24 -4.90 -10.67
CA ARG A 220 7.91 -6.15 -11.05
C ARG A 220 6.99 -7.07 -11.87
N LEU A 221 5.73 -7.19 -11.47
CA LEU A 221 4.74 -8.00 -12.17
C LEU A 221 4.39 -7.40 -13.54
N LEU A 222 4.05 -6.12 -13.62
CA LEU A 222 3.72 -5.46 -14.89
C LEU A 222 4.90 -5.46 -15.88
N ALA A 223 6.14 -5.31 -15.41
CA ALA A 223 7.33 -5.43 -16.26
C ALA A 223 7.49 -6.85 -16.84
N ALA A 224 7.24 -7.89 -16.04
CA ALA A 224 7.26 -9.28 -16.52
C ALA A 224 6.14 -9.53 -17.54
N LEU A 225 4.94 -8.99 -17.29
CA LEU A 225 3.80 -9.02 -18.20
C LEU A 225 4.12 -8.32 -19.54
N ALA A 226 4.75 -7.15 -19.50
CA ALA A 226 5.18 -6.43 -20.71
C ALA A 226 6.19 -7.21 -21.54
N ASN A 227 7.19 -7.82 -20.90
CA ASN A 227 8.15 -8.66 -21.60
C ASN A 227 7.46 -9.83 -22.33
N ASN A 228 6.49 -10.47 -21.67
CA ASN A 228 5.75 -11.57 -22.29
C ASN A 228 4.88 -11.08 -23.45
N ALA A 229 4.18 -9.95 -23.30
CA ALA A 229 3.37 -9.38 -24.38
C ALA A 229 4.22 -8.99 -25.59
N ALA A 230 5.43 -8.47 -25.37
CA ALA A 230 6.40 -8.17 -26.42
C ALA A 230 6.95 -9.44 -27.09
N GLN A 231 7.14 -10.53 -26.35
CA GLN A 231 7.46 -11.84 -26.93
C GLN A 231 6.33 -12.35 -27.80
N LEU A 232 5.09 -12.35 -27.31
CA LEU A 232 3.93 -12.74 -28.11
C LEU A 232 3.84 -11.93 -29.41
N GLN A 233 3.99 -10.60 -29.34
CA GLN A 233 3.96 -9.74 -30.52
C GLN A 233 5.00 -10.12 -31.57
N ARG A 234 6.20 -10.54 -31.16
CA ARG A 234 7.26 -11.01 -32.07
C ARG A 234 6.92 -12.32 -32.79
N HIS A 235 6.16 -13.21 -32.14
CA HIS A 235 5.71 -14.47 -32.75
C HIS A 235 4.48 -14.32 -33.63
N LEU A 236 3.77 -13.19 -33.54
CA LEU A 236 2.57 -12.95 -34.33
C LEU A 236 2.92 -12.32 -35.69
N PRO A 237 2.41 -12.85 -36.81
CA PRO A 237 2.58 -12.20 -38.10
C PRO A 237 1.93 -10.79 -38.09
N PRO A 238 2.45 -9.82 -38.87
CA PRO A 238 1.99 -8.42 -38.80
C PRO A 238 0.49 -8.22 -39.04
N ARG A 239 -0.14 -9.09 -39.82
CA ARG A 239 -1.58 -9.06 -40.14
C ARG A 239 -2.44 -9.90 -39.19
N HIS A 240 -1.85 -10.52 -38.17
CA HIS A 240 -2.61 -11.31 -37.21
C HIS A 240 -3.50 -10.39 -36.37
N PRO A 241 -4.79 -10.72 -36.16
CA PRO A 241 -5.72 -9.87 -35.40
C PRO A 241 -5.23 -9.56 -33.98
N LEU A 242 -4.53 -10.50 -33.35
CA LEU A 242 -3.95 -10.35 -32.01
C LEU A 242 -2.76 -9.38 -31.95
N ASN A 243 -2.12 -9.05 -33.08
CA ASN A 243 -0.98 -8.12 -33.08
C ASN A 243 -1.43 -6.70 -32.68
N GLY A 244 -2.63 -6.29 -33.13
CA GLY A 244 -3.23 -5.02 -32.71
C GLY A 244 -3.58 -4.99 -31.22
N GLN A 245 -4.07 -6.11 -30.67
CA GLN A 245 -4.39 -6.22 -29.24
C GLN A 245 -3.13 -6.22 -28.37
N ALA A 246 -2.09 -6.99 -28.75
CA ALA A 246 -0.82 -7.02 -28.03
C ALA A 246 -0.14 -5.64 -28.00
N ARG A 247 -0.25 -4.85 -29.08
CA ARG A 247 0.27 -3.48 -29.12
C ARG A 247 -0.45 -2.54 -28.15
N LYS A 248 -1.78 -2.53 -28.17
CA LYS A 248 -2.58 -1.74 -27.22
C LYS A 248 -2.29 -2.11 -25.77
N LEU A 249 -2.09 -3.39 -25.51
CA LEU A 249 -1.74 -3.89 -24.18
C LEU A 249 -0.35 -3.39 -23.74
N LEU A 250 0.64 -3.37 -24.64
CA LEU A 250 1.97 -2.81 -24.35
C LEU A 250 1.92 -1.30 -24.08
N GLU A 251 1.09 -0.56 -24.82
CA GLU A 251 0.85 0.87 -24.59
C GLU A 251 0.26 1.09 -23.18
N HIS A 252 -0.81 0.36 -22.82
CA HIS A 252 -1.42 0.45 -21.49
C HIS A 252 -0.46 0.05 -20.37
N LEU A 253 0.32 -1.02 -20.55
CA LEU A 253 1.35 -1.41 -19.58
C LEU A 253 2.40 -0.33 -19.37
N GLY A 254 2.82 0.37 -20.43
CA GLY A 254 3.73 1.51 -20.33
C GLY A 254 3.15 2.66 -19.51
N GLU A 255 1.87 3.00 -19.73
CA GLU A 255 1.18 4.01 -18.94
C GLU A 255 1.02 3.62 -17.45
N ALA A 256 0.67 2.36 -17.19
CA ALA A 256 0.50 1.85 -15.83
C ALA A 256 1.83 1.84 -15.05
N LEU A 257 2.93 1.44 -15.71
CA LEU A 257 4.28 1.50 -15.11
C LEU A 257 4.68 2.95 -14.77
N ASN A 258 4.46 3.90 -15.68
CA ASN A 258 4.71 5.31 -15.41
C ASN A 258 3.89 5.84 -14.22
N ARG A 259 2.63 5.39 -14.08
CA ARG A 259 1.78 5.75 -12.92
C ARG A 259 2.31 5.16 -11.62
N ILE A 260 2.79 3.91 -11.63
CA ILE A 260 3.42 3.29 -10.45
C ILE A 260 4.64 4.10 -10.02
N ASP A 261 5.52 4.45 -10.95
CA ASP A 261 6.74 5.23 -10.64
C ASP A 261 6.39 6.62 -10.10
N ALA A 262 5.40 7.31 -10.69
CA ALA A 262 4.91 8.59 -10.18
C ALA A 262 4.32 8.48 -8.76
N THR A 263 3.56 7.41 -8.51
CA THR A 263 2.93 7.16 -7.20
C THR A 263 3.99 6.80 -6.15
N ALA A 264 4.98 5.98 -6.52
CA ALA A 264 6.10 5.62 -5.66
C ALA A 264 6.99 6.82 -5.35
N ALA A 265 7.25 7.70 -6.32
CA ALA A 265 7.99 8.95 -6.10
C ALA A 265 7.25 9.89 -5.14
N ALA A 266 5.93 10.02 -5.30
CA ALA A 266 5.08 10.79 -4.39
C ALA A 266 5.11 10.22 -2.96
N LEU A 267 5.15 8.89 -2.81
CA LEU A 267 5.25 8.21 -1.52
C LEU A 267 6.64 8.29 -0.87
N ALA A 268 7.69 8.31 -1.68
CA ALA A 268 9.07 8.39 -1.22
C ALA A 268 9.51 9.83 -0.86
N GLY A 269 8.66 10.84 -1.09
CA GLY A 269 8.95 12.24 -0.79
C GLY A 269 9.74 12.98 -1.87
N GLY A 270 9.74 12.50 -3.12
CA GLY A 270 10.48 13.08 -4.23
C GLY A 270 9.63 13.96 -5.15
N GLU A 271 9.86 15.27 -5.06
CA GLU A 271 9.44 16.35 -6.00
C GLU A 271 7.96 16.76 -6.00
N ARG A 272 7.69 17.88 -5.32
CA ARG A 272 6.65 18.83 -5.77
C ARG A 272 7.21 19.61 -6.97
N PRO A 273 6.44 19.82 -8.05
CA PRO A 273 6.80 20.80 -9.08
C PRO A 273 6.85 22.23 -8.52
#